data_AF-A0A150AAI2-F1
#
_entry.id   AF-A0A150AAI2-F1
#
_cell.length_a   1.000
_cell.length_b   1.000
_cell.length_c   1.000
_cell.angle_alpha   90.00
_cell.angle_beta   90.00
_cell.angle_gamma   90.00
#
_symmetry.space_group_name_H-M   'P 1'
#
loop_
_entity.id
_entity.type
_entity.pdbx_description
1 polymer ?
#
loop_
_entity_poly.entity_id
_entity_poly.type
_entity_poly.pdbx_seq_one_letter_code
_entity_poly.pdbx_strand_id
1 'polypeptide(L)'
;MGKHANAEWYLESSKALIDQYGDVPPPWVYGPNYHPYSIGWRMGGGESHLMILWEWLSQQNFSFDDRLKYLQKYPNPPRWLQWIVEFLWDIDTMDFEDEDYAPYFKKLEELGFENVENFEKDFERNDLI
;
A
#
# COMPACT_ATOMS: atom_id res chain seq x y z
N MET A 1 -16.69 -7.61 8.93
CA MET A 1 -15.69 -8.56 9.46
C MET A 1 -15.04 -9.19 8.24
N GLY A 2 -13.71 -9.20 8.16
CA GLY A 2 -13.02 -9.72 6.99
C GLY A 2 -13.21 -11.24 6.81
N LYS A 3 -12.93 -11.75 5.62
CA LYS A 3 -13.22 -13.12 5.20
C LYS A 3 -12.39 -14.15 5.97
N HIS A 4 -11.18 -13.79 6.36
CA HIS A 4 -10.18 -14.65 6.98
C HIS A 4 -9.91 -14.31 8.45
N ALA A 5 -10.69 -13.40 9.05
CA ALA A 5 -10.47 -12.86 10.40
C ALA A 5 -10.32 -13.92 11.52
N ASN A 6 -10.85 -15.13 11.34
CA ASN A 6 -10.77 -16.22 12.32
C ASN A 6 -9.84 -17.36 11.88
N ALA A 7 -9.16 -17.24 10.74
CA ALA A 7 -8.26 -18.28 10.26
C ALA A 7 -6.94 -18.24 11.05
N GLU A 8 -6.48 -19.40 11.52
CA GLU A 8 -5.27 -19.52 12.37
C GLU A 8 -4.03 -18.91 11.69
N TRP A 9 -3.79 -19.24 10.41
CA TRP A 9 -2.68 -18.68 9.64
C TRP A 9 -2.71 -17.16 9.56
N TYR A 10 -3.90 -16.55 9.46
CA TYR A 10 -4.07 -15.10 9.39
C TYR A 10 -3.77 -14.47 10.75
N LEU A 11 -4.31 -15.05 11.82
CA LEU A 11 -4.10 -14.57 13.19
C LEU A 11 -2.61 -14.62 13.57
N GLU A 12 -1.93 -15.72 13.28
CA GLU A 12 -0.49 -15.86 13.54
C GLU A 12 0.34 -14.87 12.73
N SER A 13 0.08 -14.77 11.42
CA SER A 13 0.87 -13.92 10.53
C SER A 13 0.64 -12.43 10.76
N SER A 14 -0.62 -12.02 10.96
CA SER A 14 -0.95 -10.63 11.31
C SER A 14 -0.39 -10.24 12.67
N LYS A 15 -0.47 -11.14 13.67
CA LYS A 15 0.15 -10.91 14.98
C LYS A 15 1.66 -10.68 14.88
N ALA A 16 2.38 -11.49 14.10
CA ALA A 16 3.82 -11.32 13.93
C ALA A 16 4.17 -9.94 13.34
N LEU A 17 3.41 -9.49 12.34
CA LEU A 17 3.59 -8.16 11.74
C LEU A 17 3.26 -7.03 12.72
N ILE A 18 2.15 -7.15 13.45
CA ILE A 18 1.74 -6.16 14.46
C ILE A 18 2.76 -6.09 15.61
N ASP A 19 3.26 -7.23 16.10
CA ASP A 19 4.28 -7.25 17.15
C ASP A 19 5.59 -6.59 16.70
N GLN A 20 5.92 -6.68 15.40
CA GLN A 20 7.14 -6.10 14.83
C GLN A 20 7.00 -4.60 14.50
N TYR A 21 5.89 -4.19 13.89
CA TYR A 21 5.73 -2.85 13.33
C TYR A 21 4.70 -1.99 14.09
N GLY A 22 3.89 -2.59 14.95
CA GLY A 22 2.77 -1.96 15.66
C GLY A 22 1.42 -2.07 14.91
N ASP A 23 1.47 -2.38 13.62
CA ASP A 23 0.33 -2.61 12.72
C ASP A 23 0.81 -3.50 11.54
N VAL A 24 -0.10 -3.88 10.62
CA VAL A 24 0.32 -4.56 9.39
C VAL A 24 0.92 -3.52 8.46
N PRO A 25 2.20 -3.63 8.07
CA PRO A 25 2.87 -2.56 7.33
C PRO A 25 2.43 -2.51 5.86
N PRO A 26 2.62 -1.37 5.16
CA PRO A 26 2.30 -1.25 3.75
C PRO A 26 3.30 -2.00 2.86
N PRO A 27 2.97 -2.20 1.57
CA PRO A 27 3.76 -3.06 0.69
C PRO A 27 5.24 -2.66 0.56
N TRP A 28 5.56 -1.36 0.54
CA TRP A 28 6.94 -0.87 0.42
C TRP A 28 7.81 -1.09 1.66
N VAL A 29 7.20 -1.38 2.82
CA VAL A 29 7.95 -1.73 4.03
C VAL A 29 8.26 -3.22 4.03
N TYR A 30 7.33 -4.05 3.57
CA TYR A 30 7.53 -5.49 3.46
C TYR A 30 8.47 -5.86 2.31
N GLY A 31 8.27 -5.28 1.13
CA GLY A 31 9.03 -5.50 -0.09
C GLY A 31 9.67 -4.21 -0.61
N PRO A 32 10.69 -3.64 0.07
CA PRO A 32 11.25 -2.34 -0.30
C PRO A 32 11.88 -2.31 -1.69
N ASN A 33 12.34 -3.45 -2.21
CA ASN A 33 12.94 -3.56 -3.55
C ASN A 33 11.97 -4.09 -4.60
N TYR A 34 10.69 -4.29 -4.26
CA TYR A 34 9.71 -4.79 -5.21
C TYR A 34 9.12 -3.62 -5.99
N HIS A 35 8.99 -3.82 -7.29
CA HIS A 35 8.12 -2.99 -8.11
C HIS A 35 6.64 -3.26 -7.73
N PRO A 36 5.74 -2.27 -7.74
CA PRO A 36 4.31 -2.48 -7.45
C PRO A 36 3.66 -3.57 -8.32
N TYR A 37 4.13 -3.72 -9.56
CA TYR A 37 3.68 -4.76 -10.51
C TYR A 37 4.57 -6.01 -10.57
N SER A 38 5.48 -6.18 -9.61
CA SER A 38 6.32 -7.37 -9.53
C SER A 38 5.49 -8.65 -9.43
N ILE A 39 5.97 -9.72 -10.05
CA ILE A 39 5.38 -11.05 -9.91
C ILE A 39 5.46 -11.57 -8.46
N GLY A 40 6.35 -11.01 -7.62
CA GLY A 40 6.44 -11.34 -6.20
C GLY A 40 5.17 -11.04 -5.41
N TRP A 41 4.32 -10.14 -5.91
CA TRP A 41 2.99 -9.83 -5.35
C TRP A 41 1.88 -10.79 -5.79
N ARG A 42 2.11 -11.60 -6.82
CA ARG A 42 1.14 -12.54 -7.40
C ARG A 42 1.51 -14.01 -7.21
N MET A 43 2.78 -14.31 -7.01
CA MET A 43 3.32 -15.66 -6.87
C MET A 43 4.49 -15.64 -5.87
N GLY A 44 4.20 -15.47 -4.58
CA GLY A 44 5.25 -15.46 -3.55
C GLY A 44 4.82 -14.87 -2.20
N GLY A 45 5.81 -14.56 -1.37
CA GLY A 45 5.58 -13.99 -0.04
C GLY A 45 4.91 -12.61 -0.06
N GLY A 46 4.99 -11.87 -1.17
CA GLY A 46 4.28 -10.61 -1.35
C GLY A 46 2.76 -10.79 -1.46
N GLU A 47 2.30 -11.83 -2.16
CA GLU A 47 0.87 -12.16 -2.25
C GLU A 47 0.29 -12.45 -0.87
N SER A 48 0.97 -13.28 -0.08
CA SER A 48 0.57 -13.59 1.30
C SER A 48 0.50 -12.32 2.16
N HIS A 49 1.47 -11.43 2.03
CA HIS A 49 1.47 -10.15 2.73
C HIS A 49 0.27 -9.27 2.32
N LEU A 50 -0.02 -9.13 1.01
CA LEU A 50 -1.17 -8.37 0.54
C LEU A 50 -2.49 -8.96 1.03
N MET A 51 -2.64 -10.29 1.04
CA MET A 51 -3.83 -10.94 1.61
C MET A 51 -4.03 -10.57 3.09
N ILE A 52 -2.95 -10.58 3.89
CA ILE A 52 -3.00 -10.20 5.30
C ILE A 52 -3.32 -8.71 5.45
N LEU A 53 -2.67 -7.85 4.65
CA LEU A 53 -2.85 -6.40 4.68
C LEU A 53 -4.30 -6.03 4.35
N TRP A 54 -4.85 -6.53 3.24
CA TRP A 54 -6.22 -6.21 2.84
C TRP A 54 -7.25 -6.73 3.85
N GLU A 55 -7.06 -7.93 4.36
CA GLU A 55 -7.91 -8.50 5.41
C GLU A 55 -7.85 -7.65 6.69
N TRP A 56 -6.66 -7.21 7.11
CA TRP A 56 -6.47 -6.34 8.27
C TRP A 56 -7.09 -4.95 8.07
N LEU A 57 -6.83 -4.30 6.94
CA LEU A 57 -7.39 -2.99 6.59
C LEU A 57 -8.93 -3.02 6.57
N SER A 58 -9.53 -4.08 6.01
CA SER A 58 -10.99 -4.27 5.97
C SER A 58 -11.65 -4.35 7.35
N GLN A 59 -10.88 -4.68 8.39
CA GLN A 59 -11.35 -4.76 9.77
C GLN A 59 -11.23 -3.43 10.51
N GLN A 60 -10.37 -2.51 10.07
CA GLN A 60 -10.11 -1.26 10.81
C GLN A 60 -11.23 -0.23 10.69
N ASN A 61 -12.05 -0.30 9.63
CA ASN A 61 -13.07 0.73 9.31
C ASN A 61 -12.47 2.16 9.30
N PHE A 62 -11.28 2.32 8.73
CA PHE A 62 -10.57 3.59 8.75
C PHE A 62 -11.33 4.71 8.04
N SER A 63 -11.43 5.86 8.73
CA SER A 63 -11.76 7.13 8.09
C SER A 63 -10.60 7.62 7.23
N PHE A 64 -10.84 8.64 6.40
CA PHE A 64 -9.77 9.27 5.61
C PHE A 64 -8.58 9.70 6.48
N ASP A 65 -8.84 10.34 7.62
CA ASP A 65 -7.79 10.81 8.53
C ASP A 65 -7.00 9.64 9.15
N ASP A 66 -7.64 8.49 9.40
CA ASP A 66 -6.96 7.30 9.90
C ASP A 66 -6.08 6.66 8.83
N ARG A 67 -6.56 6.61 7.57
CA ARG A 67 -5.76 6.15 6.42
C ARG A 67 -4.55 7.06 6.22
N LEU A 68 -4.73 8.38 6.30
CA LEU A 68 -3.64 9.34 6.19
C LEU A 68 -2.60 9.17 7.30
N LYS A 69 -3.03 9.03 8.57
CA LYS A 69 -2.12 8.79 9.71
C LYS A 69 -1.34 7.48 9.56
N TYR A 70 -2.00 6.42 9.10
CA TYR A 70 -1.37 5.15 8.82
C TYR A 70 -0.27 5.30 7.75
N LEU A 71 -0.55 6.00 6.65
CA LEU A 71 0.43 6.25 5.60
C LEU A 71 1.60 7.14 6.08
N GLN A 72 1.33 8.19 6.85
CA GLN A 72 2.37 9.11 7.36
C GLN A 72 3.36 8.45 8.32
N LYS A 73 3.00 7.31 8.94
CA LYS A 73 3.93 6.49 9.73
C LYS A 73 5.04 5.87 8.89
N TYR A 74 4.80 5.69 7.59
CA TYR A 74 5.64 4.92 6.68
C TYR A 74 6.08 5.75 5.48
N PRO A 75 7.30 6.31 5.48
CA PRO A 75 7.86 7.00 4.33
C PRO A 75 7.77 6.11 3.08
N ASN A 76 7.08 6.61 2.04
CA ASN A 76 6.84 5.86 0.82
C ASN A 76 7.80 6.28 -0.29
N PRO A 77 8.23 5.35 -1.15
CA PRO A 77 8.82 5.72 -2.42
C PRO A 77 7.76 6.25 -3.39
N PRO A 78 8.13 7.12 -4.35
CA PRO A 78 7.18 7.66 -5.34
C PRO A 78 6.45 6.56 -6.12
N ARG A 79 7.08 5.44 -6.47
CA ARG A 79 6.41 4.36 -7.24
C ARG A 79 5.14 3.79 -6.59
N TRP A 80 4.91 4.02 -5.29
CA TRP A 80 3.71 3.54 -4.58
C TRP A 80 2.57 4.56 -4.53
N LEU A 81 2.70 5.73 -5.18
CA LEU A 81 1.69 6.79 -5.12
C LEU A 81 0.34 6.35 -5.70
N GLN A 82 0.28 5.54 -6.76
CA GLN A 82 -0.98 5.01 -7.29
C GLN A 82 -1.73 4.17 -6.25
N TRP A 83 -1.03 3.24 -5.57
CA TRP A 83 -1.61 2.45 -4.47
C TRP A 83 -2.09 3.34 -3.31
N ILE A 84 -1.34 4.40 -2.99
CA ILE A 84 -1.72 5.37 -1.97
C ILE A 84 -3.00 6.12 -2.37
N VAL A 85 -3.16 6.49 -3.64
CA VAL A 85 -4.38 7.13 -4.14
C VAL A 85 -5.59 6.21 -3.97
N GLU A 86 -5.48 4.97 -4.46
CA GLU A 86 -6.52 3.94 -4.30
C GLU A 86 -6.92 3.77 -2.84
N PHE A 87 -5.93 3.54 -1.98
CA PHE A 87 -6.16 3.31 -0.57
C PHE A 87 -6.75 4.53 0.14
N LEU A 88 -6.25 5.74 -0.12
CA LEU A 88 -6.65 6.92 0.63
C LEU A 88 -8.07 7.38 0.27
N TRP A 89 -8.45 7.29 -1.01
CA TRP A 89 -9.77 7.73 -1.49
C TRP A 89 -10.79 6.62 -1.68
N ASP A 90 -10.43 5.35 -1.47
CA ASP A 90 -11.34 4.20 -1.64
C ASP A 90 -11.94 4.11 -3.05
N ILE A 91 -11.12 4.39 -4.05
CA ILE A 91 -11.54 4.42 -5.44
C ILE A 91 -11.03 3.18 -6.18
N ASP A 92 -11.89 2.60 -7.00
CA ASP A 92 -11.49 1.57 -7.95
C ASP A 92 -10.84 2.26 -9.15
N THR A 93 -9.55 2.01 -9.32
CA THR A 93 -8.69 2.58 -10.38
C THR A 93 -8.38 1.57 -11.47
N MET A 94 -9.12 0.46 -11.54
CA MET A 94 -8.87 -0.61 -12.53
C MET A 94 -8.78 -0.10 -13.97
N ASP A 95 -9.52 0.97 -14.31
CA ASP A 95 -9.56 1.60 -15.62
C ASP A 95 -8.81 2.94 -15.69
N PHE A 96 -8.06 3.33 -14.65
CA PHE A 96 -7.30 4.59 -14.67
C PHE A 96 -6.09 4.48 -15.58
N GLU A 97 -5.88 5.52 -16.39
CA GLU A 97 -4.62 5.80 -17.06
C GLU A 97 -3.76 6.75 -16.21
N ASP A 98 -2.49 6.92 -16.57
CA ASP A 98 -1.57 7.77 -15.79
C ASP A 98 -2.08 9.22 -15.66
N GLU A 99 -2.78 9.73 -16.67
CA GLU A 99 -3.39 11.06 -16.66
C GLU A 99 -4.49 11.20 -15.57
N ASP A 100 -5.19 10.11 -15.25
CA ASP A 100 -6.25 10.11 -14.25
C ASP A 100 -5.70 10.26 -12.83
N TYR A 101 -4.42 9.91 -12.60
CA TYR A 101 -3.75 10.06 -11.32
C TYR A 101 -3.21 11.47 -11.06
N ALA A 102 -2.95 12.26 -12.12
CA ALA A 102 -2.40 13.61 -12.01
C ALA A 102 -3.14 14.54 -10.99
N PRO A 103 -4.49 14.62 -10.98
CA PRO A 103 -5.18 15.43 -9.99
C PRO A 103 -5.03 14.90 -8.55
N TYR A 104 -4.83 13.60 -8.36
CA TYR A 104 -4.62 13.02 -7.04
C TYR A 104 -3.19 13.22 -6.54
N PHE A 105 -2.21 13.15 -7.44
CA PHE A 105 -0.81 13.45 -7.12
C PHE A 105 -0.65 14.86 -6.56
N LYS A 106 -1.32 15.85 -7.16
CA LYS A 106 -1.38 17.20 -6.59
C LYS A 106 -2.01 17.24 -5.19
N LYS A 107 -3.10 16.49 -4.95
CA LYS A 107 -3.70 16.38 -3.62
C LYS A 107 -2.76 15.72 -2.61
N LEU A 108 -1.98 14.72 -3.03
CA LEU A 108 -0.98 14.09 -2.18
C LEU A 108 0.11 15.08 -1.75
N GLU A 109 0.58 15.94 -2.66
CA GLU A 109 1.51 17.02 -2.29
C GLU A 109 0.91 17.96 -1.23
N GLU A 110 -0.36 18.37 -1.41
CA GLU A 110 -1.09 19.20 -0.43
C GLU A 110 -1.26 18.51 0.94
N LEU A 111 -1.26 17.17 0.96
CA LEU A 111 -1.33 16.33 2.17
C LEU A 111 0.05 16.00 2.76
N GLY A 112 1.14 16.49 2.16
CA GLY A 112 2.51 16.34 2.64
C GLY A 112 3.25 15.10 2.15
N PHE A 113 2.78 14.44 1.09
CA PHE A 113 3.57 13.41 0.40
C PHE A 113 4.66 14.08 -0.43
N GLU A 114 5.89 13.59 -0.31
CA GLU A 114 7.07 14.18 -0.95
C GLU A 114 7.41 13.48 -2.27
N ASN A 115 8.16 14.17 -3.13
CA ASN A 115 8.75 13.64 -4.37
C ASN A 115 7.71 13.08 -5.37
N VAL A 116 6.51 13.63 -5.38
CA VAL A 116 5.42 13.21 -6.27
C VAL A 116 5.81 13.37 -7.74
N GLU A 117 6.58 14.41 -8.06
CA GLU A 117 7.14 14.67 -9.39
C GLU A 117 8.12 13.59 -9.87
N ASN A 118 8.64 12.76 -8.96
CA ASN A 118 9.55 11.66 -9.28
C ASN A 118 8.83 10.33 -9.50
N PHE A 119 7.49 10.31 -9.54
CA PHE A 119 6.69 9.10 -9.75
C PHE A 119 7.19 8.29 -10.95
N GLU A 120 7.14 8.84 -12.16
CA GLU A 120 7.49 8.12 -13.40
C GLU A 120 8.91 7.57 -13.32
N LYS A 121 9.85 8.40 -12.87
CA LYS A 121 11.27 8.01 -12.76
C LYS A 121 11.51 6.86 -11.77
N ASP A 122 10.83 6.85 -10.62
CA ASP A 122 10.97 5.76 -9.64
C ASP A 122 10.16 4.52 -10.04
N PHE A 123 9.05 4.71 -10.77
CA PHE A 123 8.21 3.63 -11.28
C PHE A 123 8.92 2.85 -12.40
N GLU A 124 9.57 3.52 -13.35
CA GLU A 124 10.30 2.89 -14.47
C GLU A 124 11.68 2.31 -14.10
N ARG A 125 11.97 2.16 -12.81
CA ARG A 125 13.25 1.64 -12.33
C ARG A 125 13.44 0.18 -12.71
N ASN A 126 14.53 -0.07 -13.44
CA ASN A 126 14.91 -1.41 -13.90
C ASN A 126 15.73 -2.21 -12.85
N ASP A 127 16.07 -1.61 -11.71
CA ASP A 127 16.80 -2.28 -10.62
C ASP A 127 15.87 -2.92 -9.57
N LEU A 128 14.56 -2.75 -9.71
CA LEU A 128 13.54 -3.35 -8.86
C LEU A 128 13.22 -4.79 -9.29
N ILE A 129 12.82 -5.60 -8.32
CA ILE A 129 12.36 -7.00 -8.49
C ILE A 129 10.88 -7.01 -8.83
#